data_AF-A0A653J2M4-F1
#
_entry.id   AF-A0A653J2M4-F1
#
_cell.length_a   1.000
_cell.length_b   1.000
_cell.length_c   1.000
_cell.angle_alpha   90.00
_cell.angle_beta   90.00
_cell.angle_gamma   90.00
#
_symmetry.space_group_name_H-M   'P 1'
#
loop_
_entity.id
_entity.type
_entity.pdbx_description
1 polymer ?
#
loop_
_entity_poly.entity_id
_entity_poly.type
_entity_poly.pdbx_seq_one_letter_code
_entity_poly.pdbx_strand_id
1 'polypeptide(L)'
;MFHQSITVANATAIFTCLPIPGHPGYFADDLGNIYTNKRGKLKKLIPALDRSNGYLKVNIYEQGRRRNRYVHHLIALTFIGERPAGLLVCHNPDPRKTNNRAENLVYQTRLDNAADSIRDGTLPRARRKLDYSKAEAIRALHDDGVSTVEIARRYDVSTDCIQKVISWRSWRGQKP
;
A
#
# COMPACT_ATOMS: atom_id res chain seq x y z
N MET A 1 -1.88 25.86 23.21
CA MET A 1 -1.19 26.75 22.25
C MET A 1 -2.02 26.79 20.98
N PHE A 2 -2.47 27.98 20.59
CA PHE A 2 -3.36 28.19 19.45
C PHE A 2 -2.63 27.89 18.14
N HIS A 3 -3.07 26.85 17.41
CA HIS A 3 -2.63 26.61 16.04
C HIS A 3 -3.31 27.65 15.14
N GLN A 4 -2.53 28.57 14.58
CA GLN A 4 -3.04 29.50 13.57
C GLN A 4 -3.16 28.76 12.24
N SER A 5 -4.38 28.43 11.84
CA SER A 5 -4.75 27.94 10.52
C SER A 5 -4.63 29.09 9.51
N ILE A 6 -3.97 28.86 8.37
CA ILE A 6 -3.95 29.84 7.27
C ILE A 6 -4.99 29.39 6.25
N THR A 7 -6.16 30.04 6.25
CA THR A 7 -7.19 29.87 5.22
C THR A 7 -6.73 30.59 3.95
N VAL A 8 -6.36 29.86 2.90
CA VAL A 8 -6.06 30.44 1.59
C VAL A 8 -7.31 30.32 0.72
N ALA A 9 -8.02 31.42 0.53
CA ALA A 9 -9.18 31.47 -0.35
C ALA A 9 -8.72 31.51 -1.81
N ASN A 10 -9.01 30.47 -2.57
CA ASN A 10 -9.21 30.56 -4.01
C ASN A 10 -10.65 30.13 -4.29
N ALA A 11 -11.29 30.81 -5.24
CA ALA A 11 -12.70 30.59 -5.57
C ALA A 11 -13.01 29.08 -5.67
N THR A 12 -14.00 28.63 -4.89
CA THR A 12 -14.63 27.29 -4.89
C THR A 12 -14.09 26.15 -4.00
N ALA A 13 -13.14 26.36 -3.07
CA ALA A 13 -12.94 25.39 -1.97
C ALA A 13 -12.14 25.98 -0.79
N ILE A 14 -12.66 25.86 0.43
CA ILE A 14 -11.89 26.05 1.66
C ILE A 14 -11.08 24.78 1.92
N PHE A 15 -9.82 24.72 1.47
CA PHE A 15 -8.91 23.64 1.86
C PHE A 15 -8.10 24.06 3.08
N THR A 16 -7.87 23.12 4.00
CA THR A 16 -7.20 23.41 5.27
C THR A 16 -5.70 23.20 5.11
N CYS A 17 -4.93 24.28 5.00
CA CYS A 17 -3.47 24.22 4.88
C CYS A 17 -2.82 24.36 6.26
N LEU A 18 -2.19 23.29 6.75
CA LEU A 18 -1.61 23.20 8.09
C LEU A 18 -0.08 23.02 8.04
N PRO A 19 0.67 23.54 9.02
CA PRO A 19 2.09 23.28 9.13
C PRO A 19 2.33 21.79 9.40
N ILE A 20 3.34 21.21 8.73
CA ILE A 20 3.68 19.80 8.95
C ILE A 20 4.53 19.69 10.23
N PRO A 21 4.11 18.91 11.24
CA PRO A 21 4.87 18.73 12.48
C PRO A 21 6.32 18.29 12.24
N GLY A 22 7.28 18.92 12.93
CA GLY A 22 8.71 18.61 12.80
C GLY A 22 9.38 19.12 11.51
N HIS A 23 8.64 19.75 10.60
CA HIS A 23 9.15 20.21 9.30
C HIS A 23 8.89 21.71 9.07
N PRO A 24 9.61 22.61 9.77
CA PRO A 24 9.37 24.05 9.69
C PRO A 24 9.52 24.58 8.25
N GLY A 25 8.55 25.41 7.86
CA GLY A 25 8.44 25.99 6.53
C GLY A 25 7.85 25.06 5.46
N TYR A 26 7.24 23.95 5.88
CA TYR A 26 6.45 23.05 5.05
C TYR A 26 5.03 22.91 5.59
N PHE A 27 4.08 22.78 4.66
CA PHE A 27 2.65 22.72 4.95
C PHE A 27 2.00 21.62 4.12
N ALA A 28 0.87 21.12 4.59
CA ALA A 28 0.06 20.11 3.92
C ALA A 28 -1.41 20.57 3.86
N ASP A 29 -2.09 20.26 2.76
CA ASP A 29 -3.55 20.37 2.68
C ASP A 29 -4.24 19.00 2.74
N ASP A 30 -5.54 19.01 3.04
CA ASP A 30 -6.40 17.83 3.15
C ASP A 30 -6.63 17.13 1.80
N LEU A 31 -6.32 17.80 0.69
CA LEU A 31 -6.37 17.27 -0.67
C LEU A 31 -5.12 16.48 -1.05
N GLY A 32 -4.12 16.38 -0.16
CA GLY A 32 -2.92 15.59 -0.35
C GLY A 32 -1.75 16.33 -1.01
N ASN A 33 -1.75 17.65 -0.96
CA ASN A 33 -0.69 18.49 -1.51
C ASN A 33 0.27 18.98 -0.43
N ILE A 34 1.54 19.14 -0.80
CA ILE A 34 2.59 19.67 0.08
C ILE A 34 3.03 21.03 -0.43
N TYR A 35 3.24 21.97 0.47
CA TYR A 35 3.68 23.32 0.19
C TYR A 35 4.93 23.68 0.99
N THR A 36 5.62 24.74 0.55
CA THR A 36 6.71 25.35 1.30
C THR A 36 6.61 26.87 1.26
N ASN A 37 7.02 27.55 2.33
CA ASN A 37 7.15 29.00 2.37
C ASN A 37 8.61 29.47 2.54
N LYS A 38 9.60 28.57 2.42
CA LYS A 38 11.02 28.87 2.67
C LYS A 38 11.63 29.96 1.80
N ARG A 39 10.92 30.39 0.73
CA ARG A 39 11.32 31.50 -0.16
C ARG A 39 10.39 32.72 -0.02
N GLY A 40 9.77 32.89 1.15
CA GLY A 40 8.91 34.03 1.47
C GLY A 40 7.49 33.97 0.88
N LYS A 41 7.19 33.02 -0.01
CA LYS A 41 5.85 32.77 -0.57
C LYS A 41 5.48 31.31 -0.47
N LEU A 42 4.21 31.04 -0.18
CA LEU A 42 3.68 29.68 -0.18
C LEU A 42 3.68 29.12 -1.61
N LYS A 43 4.37 28.00 -1.82
CA LYS A 43 4.51 27.35 -3.11
C LYS A 43 4.19 25.86 -2.97
N LYS A 44 3.33 25.35 -3.84
CA LYS A 44 3.06 23.91 -3.98
C LYS A 44 4.29 23.18 -4.51
N LEU A 45 4.70 22.11 -3.83
CA LEU A 45 5.73 21.20 -4.28
C LEU A 45 5.16 20.23 -5.33
N ILE A 46 5.98 19.88 -6.31
CA ILE A 46 5.62 18.86 -7.31
C ILE A 46 6.13 17.51 -6.80
N PRO A 47 5.23 16.57 -6.45
CA PRO A 47 5.64 15.23 -6.05
C PRO A 47 6.16 14.43 -7.25
N ALA A 48 7.11 13.55 -6.99
CA ALA A 48 7.60 12.56 -7.94
C ALA A 48 7.11 11.16 -7.55
N LEU A 49 6.83 10.32 -8.54
CA LEU A 49 6.49 8.92 -8.31
C LEU A 49 7.76 8.12 -7.99
N ASP A 50 7.75 7.41 -6.87
CA ASP A 50 8.79 6.43 -6.57
C ASP A 50 8.54 5.15 -7.39
N ARG A 51 9.41 4.90 -8.37
CA ARG A 51 9.28 3.75 -9.29
C ARG A 51 9.40 2.40 -8.59
N SER A 52 10.03 2.34 -7.41
CA SER A 52 10.24 1.08 -6.70
C SER A 52 8.98 0.55 -6.00
N ASN A 53 8.10 1.46 -5.55
CA ASN A 53 6.96 1.09 -4.71
C ASN A 53 5.65 1.80 -5.06
N GLY A 54 5.67 2.75 -5.99
CA GLY A 54 4.50 3.47 -6.51
C GLY A 54 3.99 4.61 -5.64
N TYR A 55 4.70 5.00 -4.57
CA TYR A 55 4.27 6.11 -3.71
C TYR A 55 4.79 7.46 -4.21
N LEU A 56 3.98 8.51 -4.02
CA LEU A 56 4.42 9.88 -4.27
C LEU A 56 5.39 10.35 -3.16
N LYS A 57 6.47 11.01 -3.57
CA LYS A 57 7.48 11.61 -2.68
C LYS A 57 7.82 13.04 -3.06
N VAL A 58 8.19 13.83 -2.07
CA VAL A 58 8.69 15.20 -2.24
C VAL A 58 10.09 15.32 -1.65
N ASN A 59 10.88 16.23 -2.19
CA ASN A 59 12.14 16.64 -1.60
C ASN A 59 11.89 17.80 -0.63
N ILE A 60 12.24 17.60 0.64
CA ILE A 60 12.24 18.67 1.64
C ILE A 60 13.64 18.87 2.21
N TYR A 61 13.92 20.05 2.76
CA TYR A 61 15.19 20.39 3.39
C TYR A 61 15.00 20.38 4.90
N GLU A 62 15.69 19.46 5.55
CA GLU A 62 15.74 19.31 7.00
C GLU A 62 17.19 19.52 7.44
N GLN A 63 17.42 20.44 8.40
CA GLN A 63 18.77 20.73 8.90
C GLN A 63 19.79 20.99 7.78
N GLY A 64 19.39 21.78 6.76
CA GLY A 64 20.22 22.11 5.61
C GLY A 64 20.41 21.00 4.57
N ARG A 65 19.92 19.77 4.82
CA ARG A 65 20.08 18.62 3.91
C ARG A 65 18.78 18.28 3.20
N ARG A 66 18.89 17.96 1.91
CA ARG A 66 17.75 17.48 1.10
C ARG A 66 17.42 16.03 1.49
N ARG A 67 16.14 15.78 1.81
CA ARG A 67 15.59 14.46 2.18
C ARG A 67 14.36 14.16 1.33
N ASN A 68 14.22 12.91 0.92
CA ASN A 68 12.99 12.40 0.32
C ASN A 68 12.01 12.03 1.44
N ARG A 69 10.78 12.54 1.37
CA ARG A 69 9.67 12.16 2.25
C ARG A 69 8.47 11.74 1.41
N TYR A 70 7.78 10.69 1.86
CA TYR A 70 6.56 10.24 1.20
C TYR A 70 5.40 11.19 1.52
N VAL A 71 4.59 11.50 0.51
CA VAL A 71 3.46 12.43 0.64
C VAL A 71 2.44 11.89 1.65
N HIS A 72 1.99 10.65 1.50
CA HIS A 72 1.04 10.04 2.45
C HIS A 72 1.51 10.09 3.91
N HIS A 73 2.80 9.93 4.19
CA HIS A 73 3.31 10.07 5.56
C HIS A 73 3.18 11.50 6.09
N LEU A 74 3.51 12.50 5.28
CA LEU A 74 3.42 13.91 5.66
C LEU A 74 1.97 14.35 5.88
N ILE A 75 1.06 13.91 5.00
CA ILE A 75 -0.37 14.19 5.14
C ILE A 75 -0.93 13.51 6.40
N ALA A 76 -0.69 12.21 6.58
CA ALA A 76 -1.16 11.49 7.77
C ALA A 76 -0.62 12.11 9.07
N LEU A 77 0.67 12.48 9.10
CA LEU A 77 1.26 13.18 10.25
C LEU A 77 0.55 14.51 10.56
N THR A 78 0.09 15.22 9.54
CA THR A 78 -0.52 16.55 9.69
C THR A 78 -1.99 16.48 10.12
N PHE A 79 -2.77 15.53 9.57
CA PHE A 79 -4.22 15.49 9.77
C PHE A 79 -4.70 14.39 10.73
N ILE A 80 -3.89 13.34 10.95
CA ILE A 80 -4.21 12.22 11.85
C ILE A 80 -3.37 12.32 13.13
N GLY A 81 -2.11 12.73 13.00
CA GLY A 81 -1.17 12.92 14.11
C GLY A 81 0.02 11.97 14.06
N GLU A 82 0.70 11.76 15.18
CA GLU A 82 1.85 10.84 15.21
C GLU A 82 1.41 9.39 14.97
N ARG A 83 2.16 8.69 14.12
CA ARG A 83 1.89 7.27 13.82
C ARG A 83 2.19 6.41 15.06
N PRO A 84 1.20 5.68 15.61
CA PRO A 84 1.43 4.75 16.71
C PRO A 84 2.42 3.65 16.32
N ALA A 85 3.15 3.15 17.31
CA ALA A 85 4.11 2.06 17.11
C ALA A 85 3.41 0.82 16.54
N GLY A 86 4.06 0.14 15.58
CA GLY A 86 3.53 -1.07 14.95
C GLY A 86 2.51 -0.85 13.83
N LEU A 87 2.01 0.38 13.63
CA LEU A 87 1.04 0.67 12.57
C LEU A 87 1.71 1.18 11.27
N LEU A 88 1.03 1.04 10.15
CA LEU A 88 1.43 1.53 8.83
C LEU A 88 0.52 2.69 8.42
N VAL A 89 1.00 3.56 7.54
CA VAL A 89 0.15 4.54 6.85
C VAL A 89 -0.42 3.84 5.61
N CYS A 90 -1.74 3.70 5.57
CA CYS A 90 -2.44 2.90 4.58
C CYS A 90 -3.45 3.74 3.79
N HIS A 91 -3.78 3.27 2.58
CA HIS A 91 -4.72 3.90 1.66
C HIS A 91 -6.04 3.12 1.69
N ASN A 92 -7.07 3.69 2.34
CA ASN A 92 -8.37 3.08 2.55
C ASN A 92 -9.41 4.22 2.66
N PRO A 93 -10.53 4.21 1.91
CA PRO A 93 -11.08 3.12 1.08
C PRO A 93 -10.55 3.01 -0.35
N ASP A 94 -9.78 3.98 -0.85
CA ASP A 94 -9.21 3.94 -2.20
C ASP A 94 -7.75 3.46 -2.16
N PRO A 95 -7.43 2.26 -2.70
CA PRO A 95 -6.10 1.67 -2.60
C PRO A 95 -5.05 2.34 -3.53
N ARG A 96 -5.43 3.36 -4.31
CA ARG A 96 -4.49 4.08 -5.17
C ARG A 96 -3.47 4.84 -4.32
N LYS A 97 -2.20 4.39 -4.38
CA LYS A 97 -1.03 4.98 -3.71
C LYS A 97 -0.76 6.46 -4.04
N THR A 98 -1.37 6.97 -5.10
CA THR A 98 -1.29 8.38 -5.53
C THR A 98 -2.42 9.24 -4.95
N ASN A 99 -3.49 8.64 -4.42
CA ASN A 99 -4.57 9.33 -3.74
C ASN A 99 -4.20 9.59 -2.27
N ASN A 100 -3.48 10.69 -2.02
CA ASN A 100 -2.99 11.05 -0.68
C ASN A 100 -3.91 12.04 0.05
N ARG A 101 -5.21 12.08 -0.28
CA ARG A 101 -6.17 12.91 0.46
C ARG A 101 -6.22 12.45 1.92
N ALA A 102 -6.34 13.38 2.86
CA ALA A 102 -6.31 13.06 4.29
C ALA A 102 -7.38 12.02 4.68
N GLU A 103 -8.58 12.13 4.10
CA GLU A 103 -9.70 11.20 4.30
C GLU A 103 -9.45 9.77 3.79
N ASN A 104 -8.46 9.58 2.91
CA ASN A 104 -8.09 8.28 2.35
C ASN A 104 -6.91 7.62 3.10
N LEU A 105 -6.39 8.28 4.15
CA LEU A 105 -5.25 7.80 4.90
C LEU A 105 -5.67 7.36 6.29
N VAL A 106 -5.16 6.21 6.71
CA VAL A 106 -5.46 5.64 8.03
C VAL A 106 -4.22 4.93 8.57
N TYR A 107 -4.13 4.82 9.91
CA TYR A 107 -3.15 3.97 10.56
C TYR A 107 -3.73 2.58 10.81
N GLN A 108 -3.08 1.56 10.25
CA GLN A 108 -3.54 0.18 10.32
C GLN A 108 -2.42 -0.77 10.69
N THR A 109 -2.76 -1.93 11.25
CA THR A 109 -1.75 -2.97 11.46
C THR A 109 -1.32 -3.56 10.12
N ARG A 110 -0.19 -4.28 10.12
CA ARG A 110 0.24 -5.04 8.94
C ARG A 110 -0.79 -6.10 8.52
N LEU A 111 -1.51 -6.68 9.48
CA LEU A 111 -2.52 -7.70 9.23
C LEU A 111 -3.75 -7.09 8.56
N ASP A 112 -4.25 -5.97 9.07
CA ASP A 112 -5.42 -5.28 8.50
C ASP A 112 -5.13 -4.80 7.08
N ASN A 113 -3.97 -4.16 6.86
CA ASN A 113 -3.57 -3.73 5.52
C ASN A 113 -3.41 -4.91 4.54
N ALA A 114 -2.98 -6.08 5.02
CA ALA A 114 -2.93 -7.29 4.20
C ALA A 114 -4.33 -7.80 3.85
N ALA A 115 -5.27 -7.77 4.79
CA ALA A 115 -6.66 -8.11 4.55
C ALA A 115 -7.31 -7.14 3.54
N ASP A 116 -7.08 -5.83 3.67
CA ASP A 116 -7.52 -4.83 2.70
C ASP A 116 -6.92 -5.08 1.32
N SER A 117 -5.62 -5.42 1.26
CA SER A 117 -4.96 -5.73 -0.01
C SER A 117 -5.53 -7.00 -0.69
N ILE A 118 -6.05 -7.95 0.09
CA ILE A 118 -6.79 -9.13 -0.42
C ILE A 118 -8.17 -8.68 -0.95
N ARG A 119 -8.92 -7.94 -0.13
CA ARG A 119 -10.25 -7.40 -0.47
C ARG A 119 -10.21 -6.58 -1.77
N ASP A 120 -9.23 -5.69 -1.88
CA ASP A 120 -9.10 -4.72 -2.97
C ASP A 120 -8.32 -5.30 -4.17
N GLY A 121 -7.88 -6.56 -4.08
CA GLY A 121 -7.14 -7.24 -5.16
C GLY A 121 -5.77 -6.62 -5.48
N THR A 122 -5.18 -5.86 -4.57
CA THR A 122 -3.89 -5.17 -4.77
C THR A 122 -2.69 -5.99 -4.34
N LEU A 123 -2.88 -7.09 -3.59
CA LEU A 123 -1.81 -8.06 -3.43
C LEU A 123 -1.41 -8.58 -4.81
N PRO A 124 -0.12 -8.58 -5.15
CA PRO A 124 0.35 -9.34 -6.29
C PRO A 124 -0.17 -10.76 -6.07
N ARG A 125 -1.06 -11.26 -6.95
CA ARG A 125 -1.53 -12.63 -6.86
C ARG A 125 -0.30 -13.47 -6.61
N ALA A 126 -0.25 -14.14 -5.46
CA ALA A 126 0.78 -15.12 -5.21
C ALA A 126 0.80 -15.98 -6.48
N ARG A 127 1.98 -16.17 -7.07
CA ARG A 127 2.22 -16.95 -8.30
C ARG A 127 1.92 -18.44 -8.09
N ARG A 128 0.92 -18.77 -7.26
CA ARG A 128 0.47 -20.11 -6.96
C ARG A 128 -0.45 -20.52 -8.09
N LYS A 129 0.13 -21.23 -9.06
CA LYS A 129 -0.62 -21.90 -10.12
C LYS A 129 -1.69 -22.86 -9.54
N LEU A 130 -1.43 -23.39 -8.34
CA LEU A 130 -2.30 -24.31 -7.60
C LEU A 130 -2.79 -23.71 -6.28
N ASP A 131 -4.09 -23.84 -6.04
CA ASP A 131 -4.77 -23.63 -4.77
C ASP A 131 -5.30 -25.00 -4.25
N TYR A 132 -5.98 -25.01 -3.10
CA TYR A 132 -6.44 -26.27 -2.50
C TYR A 132 -7.51 -26.98 -3.33
N SER A 133 -8.46 -26.24 -3.93
CA SER A 133 -9.50 -26.84 -4.79
C SER A 133 -8.88 -27.52 -6.01
N LYS A 134 -7.88 -26.89 -6.63
CA LYS A 134 -7.09 -27.53 -7.70
C LYS A 134 -6.30 -28.72 -7.20
N ALA A 135 -5.79 -28.69 -5.97
CA ALA A 135 -5.10 -29.83 -5.38
C ALA A 135 -6.03 -31.04 -5.18
N GLU A 136 -7.29 -30.83 -4.80
CA GLU A 136 -8.30 -31.89 -4.74
C GLU A 136 -8.61 -32.45 -6.13
N ALA A 137 -8.82 -31.59 -7.13
CA ALA A 137 -9.03 -32.02 -8.51
C ALA A 137 -7.83 -32.81 -9.08
N ILE A 138 -6.60 -32.41 -8.74
CA ILE A 138 -5.37 -33.14 -9.11
C ILE A 138 -5.37 -34.55 -8.50
N ARG A 139 -5.79 -34.70 -7.23
CA ARG A 139 -5.84 -36.00 -6.57
C ARG A 139 -6.93 -36.89 -7.17
N ALA A 140 -8.11 -36.34 -7.44
CA ALA A 140 -9.20 -37.06 -8.10
C ALA A 140 -8.79 -37.54 -9.50
N LEU A 141 -8.20 -36.66 -10.32
CA LEU A 141 -7.70 -37.04 -11.65
C LEU A 141 -6.66 -38.18 -11.59
N HIS A 142 -5.80 -38.18 -10.57
CA HIS A 142 -4.82 -39.24 -10.40
C HIS A 142 -5.49 -40.56 -9.94
N ASP A 143 -6.50 -40.49 -9.08
CA ASP A 143 -7.31 -41.64 -8.65
C ASP A 143 -8.08 -42.26 -9.83
N ASP A 144 -8.56 -41.41 -10.76
CA ASP A 144 -9.16 -41.81 -12.05
C ASP A 144 -8.12 -42.36 -13.06
N GLY A 145 -6.86 -42.52 -12.67
CA GLY A 145 -5.80 -43.11 -13.50
C GLY A 145 -5.12 -42.15 -14.49
N VAL A 146 -5.39 -40.84 -14.42
CA VAL A 146 -4.69 -39.86 -15.28
C VAL A 146 -3.24 -39.72 -14.84
N SER A 147 -2.31 -39.84 -15.79
CA SER A 147 -0.88 -39.79 -15.49
C SER A 147 -0.45 -38.43 -14.93
N THR A 148 0.53 -38.44 -14.02
CA THR A 148 1.04 -37.19 -13.41
C THR A 148 1.67 -36.24 -14.42
N VAL A 149 2.13 -36.75 -15.57
CA VAL A 149 2.65 -35.94 -16.69
C VAL A 149 1.53 -35.17 -17.37
N GLU A 150 0.41 -35.83 -17.66
CA GLU A 150 -0.75 -35.18 -18.29
C GLU A 150 -1.40 -34.17 -17.34
N ILE A 151 -1.51 -34.50 -16.04
CA ILE A 151 -1.99 -33.55 -15.02
C ILE A 151 -1.06 -32.33 -14.95
N ALA A 152 0.27 -32.55 -14.91
CA ALA A 152 1.25 -31.47 -14.88
C ALA A 152 1.12 -30.53 -16.10
N ARG A 153 0.91 -31.09 -17.29
CA ARG A 153 0.65 -30.34 -18.53
C ARG A 153 -0.64 -29.50 -18.44
N ARG A 154 -1.74 -30.10 -17.95
CA ARG A 154 -3.03 -29.41 -17.81
C ARG A 154 -2.97 -28.20 -16.88
N TYR A 155 -2.18 -28.29 -15.82
CA TYR A 155 -2.05 -27.23 -14.81
C TYR A 155 -0.82 -26.33 -15.02
N ASP A 156 -0.04 -26.55 -16.08
CA ASP A 156 1.20 -25.82 -16.37
C ASP A 156 2.18 -25.80 -15.17
N VAL A 157 2.39 -26.96 -14.55
CA VAL A 157 3.30 -27.15 -13.41
C VAL A 157 4.28 -28.29 -13.69
N SER A 158 5.33 -28.41 -12.88
CA SER A 158 6.22 -29.58 -12.96
C SER A 158 5.54 -30.85 -12.45
N THR A 159 5.97 -31.99 -12.96
CA THR A 159 5.54 -33.31 -12.47
C THR A 159 5.87 -33.50 -10.98
N ASP A 160 7.01 -32.98 -10.51
CA ASP A 160 7.38 -32.95 -9.09
C ASP A 160 6.37 -32.16 -8.23
N CYS A 161 5.82 -31.06 -8.76
CA CYS A 161 4.77 -30.30 -8.09
C CYS A 161 3.52 -31.15 -7.88
N ILE A 162 3.09 -31.88 -8.91
CA ILE A 162 1.97 -32.83 -8.85
C ILE A 162 2.25 -33.96 -7.85
N GLN A 163 3.45 -34.55 -7.87
CA GLN A 163 3.84 -35.59 -6.92
C GLN A 163 3.78 -35.12 -5.46
N LYS A 164 4.20 -33.88 -5.18
CA LYS A 164 4.07 -33.28 -3.84
C LYS A 164 2.62 -33.04 -3.42
N VAL A 165 1.71 -32.75 -4.36
CA VAL A 165 0.27 -32.63 -4.12
C VAL A 165 -0.35 -33.99 -3.77
N ILE A 166 -0.06 -35.02 -4.57
CA ILE A 166 -0.60 -36.38 -4.42
C ILE A 166 -0.09 -37.03 -3.13
N SER A 167 1.21 -36.91 -2.85
CA SER A 167 1.84 -37.47 -1.64
C SER A 167 1.54 -36.69 -0.35
N TRP A 168 0.66 -35.68 -0.40
CA TRP A 168 0.36 -34.77 0.71
C TRP A 168 1.59 -34.06 1.31
N ARG A 169 2.74 -34.07 0.64
CA ARG A 169 3.93 -33.32 1.07
C ARG A 169 3.69 -31.82 1.02
N SER A 170 2.83 -31.39 0.11
CA SER A 170 2.16 -30.09 0.11
C SER A 170 0.74 -30.22 0.68
N TRP A 171 0.23 -29.18 1.35
CA TRP A 171 -1.09 -29.18 2.02
C TRP A 171 -1.25 -30.26 3.12
N ARG A 172 -0.20 -30.49 3.93
CA ARG A 172 -0.16 -31.52 4.99
C ARG A 172 -1.28 -31.45 6.04
N GLY A 173 -1.71 -30.23 6.40
CA GLY A 173 -2.74 -30.00 7.43
C GLY A 173 -4.17 -30.19 6.96
N GLN A 174 -4.38 -30.54 5.68
CA GLN A 174 -5.70 -30.76 5.08
C GLN A 174 -5.85 -32.21 4.59
N LYS A 175 -5.04 -33.11 5.15
CA LYS A 175 -5.17 -34.54 4.91
C LYS A 175 -6.55 -35.00 5.44
N PRO A 176 -7.33 -35.77 4.66
CA PRO A 176 -8.55 -36.39 5.16
C PRO A 176 -8.27 -37.37 6.30
#